data_AF-A0A6A4IHS5-F1
#
_entry.id   AF-A0A6A4IHS5-F1
#
_cell.length_a   1.000
_cell.length_b   1.000
_cell.length_c   1.000
_cell.angle_alpha   90.00
_cell.angle_beta   90.00
_cell.angle_gamma   90.00
#
_symmetry.space_group_name_H-M   'P 1'
#
loop_
_entity.id
_entity.type
_entity.pdbx_description
1 polymer ?
#
loop_
_entity_poly.entity_id
_entity_poly.type
_entity_poly.pdbx_seq_one_letter_code
_entity_poly.pdbx_strand_id
1 'polypeptide(L)'
;MLPKPVSYPAFRAKTAIRDRKVLDCLRSQARITNFGLLLLSLLTFTSLLYNLGQWITVSSSPPDSILSTLSRDSVITGFLNHLIIVPGHAIWNGASADSRLDETFWTLESYQRSSGRLEAFYQHIAQAQTFSVGIQWVGYLYFLDYSSPPSLTHFNRGQTRSGTTTTEAESYLRLAIQSNLIPSDFVRTTTENYALDSYQNLLFSIARFHEYTGVYPERITVVGYEMKRRRFTDLHRTAIRWPKHQFEYIGIDTRDAKENNIALEGEKLSGYTPYSKDLYGCHSELLRKRRARNHSLRFHPYHTYSPELTSLMEWCPADNTLYGGILPWS
;
A
#
# COMPACT_ATOMS: atom_id res chain seq x y z
N MET A 1 -14.27 -4.30 -107.91
CA MET A 1 -14.49 -4.96 -106.61
C MET A 1 -15.05 -3.93 -105.63
N LEU A 2 -16.22 -4.24 -105.07
CA LEU A 2 -17.01 -3.48 -104.06
C LEU A 2 -16.33 -3.47 -102.67
N PRO A 3 -16.84 -2.80 -101.61
CA PRO A 3 -17.58 -1.52 -101.49
C PRO A 3 -17.21 -0.64 -100.23
N LYS A 4 -17.81 0.57 -100.17
CA LYS A 4 -18.44 1.37 -99.05
C LYS A 4 -18.03 1.09 -97.57
N PRO A 5 -18.04 2.07 -96.60
CA PRO A 5 -19.23 2.91 -96.32
C PRO A 5 -19.03 4.28 -95.62
N VAL A 6 -20.20 4.90 -95.41
CA VAL A 6 -20.59 6.20 -94.83
C VAL A 6 -20.31 6.29 -93.32
N SER A 7 -19.90 7.47 -92.85
CA SER A 7 -19.80 7.84 -91.42
C SER A 7 -20.87 8.87 -91.01
N TYR A 8 -21.70 8.52 -90.03
CA TYR A 8 -22.64 9.41 -89.31
C TYR A 8 -21.93 10.28 -88.26
N PRO A 9 -22.46 11.47 -87.90
CA PRO A 9 -21.86 12.30 -86.85
C PRO A 9 -22.44 12.03 -85.44
N ALA A 10 -21.53 12.17 -84.47
CA ALA A 10 -21.69 12.60 -83.07
C ALA A 10 -22.58 11.81 -82.09
N PHE A 11 -21.94 11.28 -81.05
CA PHE A 11 -22.48 11.26 -79.70
C PHE A 11 -21.41 11.80 -78.72
N ARG A 12 -21.75 12.90 -78.04
CA ARG A 12 -20.90 13.60 -77.05
C ARG A 12 -21.27 13.09 -75.65
N ALA A 13 -20.32 12.48 -74.97
CA ALA A 13 -20.35 12.10 -73.55
C ALA A 13 -18.88 11.88 -73.12
N LYS A 14 -18.34 12.28 -71.97
CA LYS A 14 -18.83 12.82 -70.70
C LYS A 14 -17.62 13.44 -69.99
N THR A 15 -17.82 14.60 -69.36
CA THR A 15 -17.23 15.08 -68.09
C THR A 15 -15.87 14.52 -67.63
N ALA A 16 -14.83 15.35 -67.70
CA ALA A 16 -13.63 15.27 -66.86
C ALA A 16 -13.53 16.54 -66.00
N ILE A 17 -14.08 16.51 -64.79
CA ILE A 17 -13.92 17.58 -63.78
C ILE A 17 -13.73 16.92 -62.42
N ARG A 18 -12.49 16.78 -61.93
CA ARG A 18 -12.25 16.80 -60.47
C ARG A 18 -10.84 17.09 -59.96
N ASP A 19 -9.77 16.91 -60.73
CA ASP A 19 -8.41 17.04 -60.13
C ASP A 19 -7.80 18.45 -60.16
N ARG A 20 -8.27 19.36 -61.04
CA ARG A 20 -7.73 20.74 -61.10
C ARG A 20 -8.04 21.60 -59.88
N LYS A 21 -9.13 21.32 -59.15
CA LYS A 21 -9.60 22.20 -58.05
C LYS A 21 -8.69 22.23 -56.82
N VAL A 22 -7.93 21.17 -56.54
CA VAL A 22 -7.09 21.11 -55.33
C VAL A 22 -5.82 21.94 -55.49
N LEU A 23 -5.13 21.79 -56.63
CA LEU A 23 -3.94 22.58 -56.96
C LEU A 23 -4.26 24.08 -57.10
N ASP A 24 -5.41 24.41 -57.68
CA ASP A 24 -5.87 25.79 -57.79
C ASP A 24 -6.24 26.38 -56.40
N CYS A 25 -6.79 25.57 -55.50
CA CYS A 25 -7.05 25.97 -54.11
C CYS A 25 -5.76 26.21 -53.33
N LEU A 26 -4.76 25.33 -53.48
CA LEU A 26 -3.46 25.45 -52.80
C LEU A 26 -2.62 26.63 -53.32
N ARG A 27 -2.80 27.04 -54.59
CA ARG A 27 -2.14 28.20 -55.20
C ARG A 27 -2.93 29.50 -55.04
N SER A 28 -4.13 29.44 -54.48
CA SER A 28 -4.93 30.63 -54.22
C SER A 28 -4.26 31.51 -53.14
N GLN A 29 -4.38 32.83 -53.28
CA GLN A 29 -3.79 33.76 -52.32
C GLN A 29 -4.45 33.58 -50.95
N ALA A 30 -3.68 33.07 -49.98
CA ALA A 30 -4.11 32.98 -48.61
C ALA A 30 -4.30 34.40 -48.03
N ARG A 31 -5.42 34.64 -47.34
CA ARG A 31 -5.71 35.91 -46.63
C ARG A 31 -4.97 36.02 -45.29
N ILE A 32 -3.78 35.42 -45.19
CA ILE A 32 -2.96 35.42 -43.99
C ILE A 32 -1.90 36.48 -44.19
N THR A 33 -1.78 37.40 -43.24
CA THR A 33 -0.70 38.40 -43.25
C THR A 33 0.65 37.70 -43.05
N ASN A 34 1.74 38.28 -43.56
CA ASN A 34 3.10 37.76 -43.31
C ASN A 34 3.37 37.52 -41.81
N PHE A 35 2.80 38.37 -40.95
CA PHE A 35 2.86 38.22 -39.50
C PHE A 35 2.10 36.98 -39.00
N GLY A 36 0.89 36.71 -39.51
CA GLY A 36 0.13 35.51 -39.16
C GLY A 36 0.84 34.22 -39.58
N LEU A 37 1.51 34.23 -40.73
CA LEU A 37 2.32 33.08 -41.19
C LEU A 37 3.53 32.84 -40.28
N LEU A 38 4.22 33.91 -39.86
CA LEU A 38 5.33 33.82 -38.92
C LEU A 38 4.88 33.29 -37.55
N LEU A 39 3.75 33.77 -37.04
CA LEU A 39 3.19 33.30 -35.76
C LEU A 39 2.82 31.82 -35.80
N LEU A 40 2.14 31.37 -36.86
CA LEU A 40 1.78 29.96 -37.05
C LEU A 40 3.02 29.07 -37.21
N SER A 41 4.03 29.55 -37.94
CA SER A 41 5.30 28.83 -38.11
C SER A 41 6.05 28.70 -36.78
N LEU A 42 6.08 29.76 -35.97
CA LEU A 42 6.70 29.74 -34.64
C LEU A 42 5.97 28.79 -33.69
N LEU A 43 4.63 28.81 -33.68
CA LEU A 43 3.81 27.89 -32.87
C LEU A 43 4.02 26.43 -33.30
N THR A 44 4.11 26.18 -34.61
CA THR A 44 4.32 24.83 -35.13
C THR A 44 5.74 24.35 -34.83
N PHE A 45 6.74 25.22 -34.97
CA PHE A 45 8.13 24.90 -34.67
C PHE A 45 8.36 24.65 -33.18
N THR A 46 7.79 25.48 -32.31
CA THR A 46 7.84 25.29 -30.84
C THR A 46 7.12 24.02 -30.42
N SER A 47 5.94 23.74 -30.99
CA SER A 47 5.22 22.48 -30.79
C SER A 47 6.05 21.27 -31.26
N LEU A 48 6.66 21.36 -32.44
CA LEU A 48 7.50 20.29 -32.98
C LEU A 48 8.71 20.04 -32.09
N LEU A 49 9.42 21.09 -31.65
CA LEU A 49 10.56 20.98 -30.75
C LEU A 49 10.18 20.37 -29.40
N TYR A 50 9.03 20.74 -28.83
CA TYR A 50 8.56 20.17 -27.58
C TYR A 50 8.23 18.67 -27.74
N ASN A 51 7.52 18.30 -28.81
CA ASN A 51 7.16 16.91 -29.07
C ASN A 51 8.38 16.03 -29.43
N LEU A 52 9.32 16.56 -30.21
CA LEU A 52 10.56 15.87 -30.57
C LEU A 52 11.48 15.73 -29.35
N GLY A 53 11.54 16.77 -28.51
CA GLY A 53 12.26 16.74 -27.23
C GLY A 53 11.74 15.63 -26.34
N GLN A 54 10.42 15.55 -26.13
CA GLN A 54 9.76 14.48 -25.36
C GLN A 54 10.11 13.09 -25.93
N TRP A 55 10.04 12.91 -27.25
CA TRP A 55 10.40 11.65 -27.91
C TRP A 55 11.86 11.23 -27.74
N ILE A 56 12.78 12.19 -27.69
CA ILE A 56 14.22 11.93 -27.51
C ILE A 56 14.55 11.68 -26.03
N THR A 57 13.87 12.33 -25.09
CA THR A 57 14.08 12.13 -23.64
C THR A 57 13.44 10.86 -23.09
N VAL A 58 12.42 10.30 -23.74
CA VAL A 58 11.89 8.99 -23.35
C VAL A 58 12.88 7.92 -23.79
N SER A 59 13.82 7.58 -22.90
CA SER A 59 14.66 6.39 -23.02
C SER A 59 13.74 5.18 -23.22
N SER A 60 13.79 4.60 -24.42
CA SER A 60 13.05 3.40 -24.81
C SER A 60 13.78 2.11 -24.42
N SER A 61 14.91 2.22 -23.71
CA SER A 61 15.60 1.08 -23.16
C SER A 61 14.69 0.38 -22.16
N PRO A 62 14.48 -0.94 -22.28
CA PRO A 62 13.72 -1.67 -21.27
C PRO A 62 14.40 -1.49 -19.91
N PRO A 63 13.64 -1.41 -18.81
CA PRO A 63 14.22 -1.33 -17.47
C PRO A 63 15.10 -2.55 -17.22
N ASP A 64 16.27 -2.34 -16.59
CA ASP A 64 17.20 -3.42 -16.28
C ASP A 64 16.60 -4.47 -15.33
N SER A 65 15.62 -4.06 -14.51
CA SER A 65 14.84 -4.98 -13.66
C SER A 65 13.45 -4.42 -13.34
N ILE A 66 12.54 -5.27 -12.86
CA ILE A 66 11.25 -4.81 -12.32
C ILE A 66 11.46 -3.79 -11.18
N LEU A 67 12.52 -3.96 -10.37
CA LEU A 67 12.83 -3.02 -9.29
C LEU A 67 13.20 -1.63 -9.79
N SER A 68 13.80 -1.49 -10.98
CA SER A 68 14.12 -0.16 -11.53
C SER A 68 12.88 0.59 -12.02
N THR A 69 11.69 -0.03 -12.03
CA THR A 69 10.42 0.65 -12.31
C THR A 69 9.83 1.35 -11.07
N LEU A 70 10.39 1.13 -9.89
CA LEU A 70 9.93 1.74 -8.65
C LEU A 70 10.41 3.19 -8.58
N SER A 71 9.55 4.14 -8.96
CA SER A 71 9.78 5.57 -8.75
C SER A 71 9.42 5.96 -7.32
N ARG A 72 10.37 6.55 -6.58
CA ARG A 72 10.11 7.13 -5.26
C ARG A 72 9.88 8.63 -5.41
N ASP A 73 8.94 9.17 -4.65
CA ASP A 73 8.79 10.62 -4.58
C ASP A 73 10.04 11.21 -3.89
N SER A 74 10.65 12.22 -4.51
CA SER A 74 11.78 12.96 -3.94
C SER A 74 11.45 13.59 -2.58
N VAL A 75 10.17 13.88 -2.31
CA VAL A 75 9.69 14.41 -1.01
C VAL A 75 9.78 13.34 0.10
N ILE A 76 9.69 12.06 -0.26
CA ILE A 76 9.72 10.92 0.66
C ILE A 76 11.18 10.47 0.91
N THR A 77 12.00 10.50 -0.15
CA THR A 77 13.35 9.93 -0.14
C THR A 77 14.29 10.78 0.73
N GLY A 78 14.82 10.22 1.82
CA GLY A 78 15.84 10.85 2.66
C GLY A 78 15.36 11.81 3.76
N PHE A 79 14.07 12.14 3.81
CA PHE A 79 13.49 13.01 4.86
C PHE A 79 12.71 12.26 5.93
N LEU A 80 12.31 11.02 5.65
CA LEU A 80 11.54 10.20 6.58
C LEU A 80 12.49 9.26 7.33
N ASN A 81 12.57 9.44 8.64
CA ASN A 81 13.40 8.62 9.54
C ASN A 81 12.63 8.06 10.74
N HIS A 82 11.34 8.34 10.89
CA HIS A 82 10.53 7.85 12.00
C HIS A 82 9.31 7.08 11.47
N LEU A 83 9.21 5.85 11.93
CA LEU A 83 8.12 4.93 11.61
C LEU A 83 7.07 4.92 12.73
N ILE A 84 5.84 5.34 12.44
CA ILE A 84 4.68 5.14 13.32
C ILE A 84 3.87 3.93 12.84
N ILE A 85 3.68 2.98 13.74
CA ILE A 85 2.98 1.72 13.51
C ILE A 85 1.63 1.78 14.20
N VAL A 86 0.53 1.54 13.48
CA VAL A 86 -0.81 1.42 14.06
C VAL A 86 -1.36 0.02 13.84
N PRO A 87 -1.23 -0.89 14.83
CA PRO A 87 -1.75 -2.22 14.63
C PRO A 87 -3.30 -2.21 14.61
N GLY A 88 -3.90 -2.45 13.44
CA GLY A 88 -5.27 -2.89 13.25
C GLY A 88 -5.71 -4.07 14.14
N HIS A 89 -6.99 -4.01 14.50
CA HIS A 89 -7.68 -5.02 15.29
C HIS A 89 -9.01 -5.47 14.67
N ALA A 90 -9.52 -4.72 13.69
CA ALA A 90 -10.76 -5.02 12.97
C ALA A 90 -10.82 -4.34 11.60
N ILE A 91 -11.68 -4.84 10.72
CA ILE A 91 -11.86 -4.27 9.38
C ILE A 91 -13.07 -3.35 9.39
N TRP A 92 -12.85 -2.08 9.09
CA TRP A 92 -13.92 -1.13 8.85
C TRP A 92 -14.40 -1.18 7.39
N ASN A 93 -15.68 -1.44 7.21
CA ASN A 93 -16.38 -1.57 5.93
C ASN A 93 -17.25 -0.35 5.61
N GLY A 94 -17.29 0.67 6.47
CA GLY A 94 -18.11 1.85 6.27
C GLY A 94 -17.68 2.71 5.09
N ALA A 95 -18.61 3.58 4.66
CA ALA A 95 -18.41 4.53 3.56
C ALA A 95 -18.32 5.99 4.03
N SER A 96 -18.75 6.29 5.27
CA SER A 96 -18.69 7.63 5.88
C SER A 96 -18.13 7.54 7.30
N ALA A 97 -17.30 8.50 7.72
CA ALA A 97 -16.76 8.56 9.08
C ALA A 97 -17.82 8.58 10.20
N ASP A 98 -19.06 8.96 9.90
CA ASP A 98 -20.15 8.91 10.87
C ASP A 98 -20.45 7.48 11.32
N SER A 99 -20.23 6.49 10.44
CA SER A 99 -20.41 5.06 10.72
C SER A 99 -19.26 4.42 11.51
N ARG A 100 -18.22 5.17 11.89
CA ARG A 100 -17.03 4.61 12.55
C ARG A 100 -17.31 3.95 13.89
N LEU A 101 -18.39 4.33 14.59
CA LEU A 101 -18.79 3.75 15.87
C LEU A 101 -19.95 2.74 15.74
N ASP A 102 -20.38 2.44 14.52
CA ASP A 102 -21.46 1.49 14.26
C ASP A 102 -20.88 0.11 13.90
N GLU A 103 -21.05 -0.86 14.79
CA GLU A 103 -20.53 -2.22 14.64
C GLU A 103 -21.01 -2.93 13.37
N THR A 104 -22.13 -2.53 12.76
CA THR A 104 -22.60 -3.12 11.49
C THR A 104 -21.65 -2.85 10.33
N PHE A 105 -20.88 -1.75 10.41
CA PHE A 105 -19.84 -1.39 9.46
C PHE A 105 -18.47 -1.93 9.86
N TRP A 106 -18.38 -2.84 10.82
CA TRP A 106 -17.13 -3.48 11.20
C TRP A 106 -17.24 -4.99 11.09
N THR A 107 -16.26 -5.61 10.42
CA THR A 107 -16.03 -7.03 10.63
C THR A 107 -15.31 -7.18 11.96
N LEU A 108 -16.01 -7.70 12.96
CA LEU A 108 -15.55 -7.91 14.33
C LEU A 108 -15.58 -9.41 14.68
N GLU A 109 -14.65 -9.83 15.53
CA GLU A 109 -14.74 -11.13 16.20
C GLU A 109 -15.85 -11.15 17.23
N SER A 110 -16.29 -12.35 17.60
CA SER A 110 -17.31 -12.56 18.63
C SER A 110 -16.99 -11.84 19.94
N TYR A 111 -15.75 -11.92 20.41
CA TYR A 111 -15.30 -11.26 21.65
C TYR A 111 -15.13 -9.73 21.52
N GLN A 112 -15.13 -9.18 20.30
CA GLN A 112 -14.98 -7.74 20.05
C GLN A 112 -16.32 -7.02 19.96
N ARG A 113 -17.44 -7.73 19.87
CA ARG A 113 -18.78 -7.14 19.75
C ARG A 113 -19.27 -6.58 21.09
N SER A 114 -20.06 -5.52 21.03
CA SER A 114 -20.71 -4.86 22.17
C SER A 114 -19.74 -4.46 23.29
N SER A 115 -18.52 -4.09 22.93
CA SER A 115 -17.41 -3.93 23.89
C SER A 115 -16.84 -2.51 23.92
N GLY A 116 -17.40 -1.55 23.18
CA GLY A 116 -16.87 -0.18 23.12
C GLY A 116 -15.48 -0.07 22.48
N ARG A 117 -14.92 -1.15 21.94
CA ARG A 117 -13.61 -1.21 21.28
C ARG A 117 -13.50 -0.36 20.02
N LEU A 118 -14.60 -0.06 19.35
CA LEU A 118 -14.60 0.78 18.15
C LEU A 118 -14.02 2.16 18.42
N GLU A 119 -14.31 2.73 19.60
CA GLU A 119 -13.74 4.00 20.02
C GLU A 119 -12.23 3.89 20.20
N ALA A 120 -11.73 2.81 20.81
CA ALA A 120 -10.30 2.57 20.95
C ALA A 120 -9.63 2.41 19.57
N PHE A 121 -10.23 1.67 18.64
CA PHE A 121 -9.72 1.54 17.26
C PHE A 121 -9.59 2.89 16.57
N TYR A 122 -10.61 3.73 16.66
CA TYR A 122 -10.57 5.07 16.09
C TYR A 122 -9.51 5.95 16.77
N GLN A 123 -9.39 5.87 18.10
CA GLN A 123 -8.38 6.61 18.86
C GLN A 123 -6.96 6.17 18.53
N HIS A 124 -6.72 4.89 18.22
CA HIS A 124 -5.40 4.42 17.74
C HIS A 124 -4.99 5.17 16.47
N ILE A 125 -5.93 5.33 15.54
CA ILE A 125 -5.74 6.10 14.31
C ILE A 125 -5.55 7.59 14.67
N ALA A 126 -6.51 8.23 15.34
CA ALA A 126 -6.44 9.66 15.65
C ALA A 126 -5.17 10.05 16.44
N GLN A 127 -4.71 9.21 17.37
CA GLN A 127 -3.50 9.49 18.13
C GLN A 127 -2.25 9.42 17.26
N ALA A 128 -2.14 8.42 16.37
CA ALA A 128 -1.03 8.34 15.42
C ALA A 128 -0.97 9.58 14.53
N GLN A 129 -2.11 10.14 14.12
CA GLN A 129 -2.18 11.40 13.38
C GLN A 129 -1.56 12.57 14.15
N THR A 130 -1.85 12.66 15.45
CA THR A 130 -1.35 13.76 16.29
C THR A 130 0.19 13.76 16.34
N PHE A 131 0.80 12.58 16.33
CA PHE A 131 2.25 12.43 16.22
C PHE A 131 2.78 12.57 14.79
N SER A 132 1.90 12.53 13.79
CA SER A 132 2.21 12.60 12.36
C SER A 132 2.27 14.01 11.78
N VAL A 133 2.13 15.07 12.60
CA VAL A 133 2.40 16.47 12.19
C VAL A 133 3.88 16.69 11.77
N GLY A 134 4.71 15.63 11.78
CA GLY A 134 5.94 15.54 10.97
C GLY A 134 6.31 14.13 10.45
N ILE A 135 5.44 13.11 10.53
CA ILE A 135 5.88 11.69 10.56
C ILE A 135 4.90 10.72 9.84
N GLN A 136 5.42 9.55 9.44
CA GLN A 136 4.82 8.54 8.54
C GLN A 136 4.09 7.38 9.23
N TRP A 137 3.04 6.87 8.58
CA TRP A 137 2.16 5.77 9.05
C TRP A 137 2.37 4.43 8.33
N VAL A 138 2.34 3.32 9.09
CA VAL A 138 2.19 1.94 8.59
C VAL A 138 1.25 1.13 9.52
N GLY A 139 0.12 0.61 9.02
CA GLY A 139 -0.91 -0.11 9.82
C GLY A 139 -0.84 -1.66 9.77
N TYR A 140 -1.25 -2.40 10.83
CA TYR A 140 -0.92 -3.85 11.06
C TYR A 140 -1.85 -4.79 11.91
N LEU A 141 -2.01 -6.10 11.68
CA LEU A 141 -3.18 -6.95 12.10
C LEU A 141 -3.01 -8.04 13.21
N TYR A 142 -4.09 -8.56 13.88
CA TYR A 142 -4.11 -9.78 14.80
C TYR A 142 -5.44 -10.56 15.05
N PHE A 143 -5.43 -11.93 15.20
CA PHE A 143 -6.57 -12.83 15.64
C PHE A 143 -6.28 -14.05 16.57
N LEU A 144 -7.31 -14.64 17.23
CA LEU A 144 -7.32 -15.92 17.99
C LEU A 144 -8.55 -16.85 17.64
N ASP A 145 -8.22 -18.09 17.24
CA ASP A 145 -8.82 -19.46 17.26
C ASP A 145 -10.20 -19.95 16.71
N TYR A 146 -10.17 -21.24 16.33
CA TYR A 146 -10.99 -22.12 15.46
C TYR A 146 -12.32 -22.66 16.03
N SER A 147 -13.34 -22.85 15.17
CA SER A 147 -14.04 -24.15 14.95
C SER A 147 -14.94 -24.09 13.68
N SER A 148 -14.69 -24.90 12.63
CA SER A 148 -15.69 -25.55 11.73
C SER A 148 -15.06 -26.17 10.44
N PRO A 149 -15.54 -27.34 9.96
CA PRO A 149 -15.04 -28.06 8.76
C PRO A 149 -15.71 -27.61 7.43
N PRO A 150 -15.27 -28.10 6.24
CA PRO A 150 -15.13 -27.28 5.04
C PRO A 150 -16.27 -27.41 4.02
N SER A 151 -16.58 -26.31 3.33
CA SER A 151 -17.08 -26.36 1.96
C SER A 151 -16.48 -25.23 1.13
N LEU A 152 -15.97 -25.61 -0.04
CA LEU A 152 -15.13 -24.83 -0.93
C LEU A 152 -16.00 -23.88 -1.78
N THR A 153 -15.90 -22.57 -1.52
CA THR A 153 -16.25 -21.53 -2.50
C THR A 153 -15.13 -20.49 -2.57
N HIS A 154 -14.50 -20.44 -3.74
CA HIS A 154 -13.41 -19.56 -4.10
C HIS A 154 -13.88 -18.11 -4.15
N PHE A 155 -13.26 -17.23 -3.35
CA PHE A 155 -13.07 -15.82 -3.69
C PHE A 155 -11.75 -15.36 -3.08
N ASN A 156 -10.95 -14.68 -3.91
CA ASN A 156 -9.60 -14.17 -3.70
C ASN A 156 -9.38 -13.62 -2.29
N ARG A 157 -8.34 -14.10 -1.59
CA ARG A 157 -8.03 -13.69 -0.22
C ARG A 157 -6.61 -13.16 -0.19
N GLY A 158 -6.48 -11.92 0.26
CA GLY A 158 -5.26 -11.24 0.70
C GLY A 158 -5.61 -10.53 2.00
N GLN A 159 -5.94 -11.34 2.99
CA GLN A 159 -6.76 -11.04 4.14
C GLN A 159 -6.70 -12.15 5.16
N THR A 160 -6.61 -11.75 6.42
CA THR A 160 -6.68 -12.63 7.57
C THR A 160 -8.12 -12.94 8.00
N ARG A 161 -9.15 -12.27 7.42
CA ARG A 161 -10.58 -12.53 7.69
C ARG A 161 -11.27 -13.22 6.52
N SER A 162 -12.09 -14.23 6.79
CA SER A 162 -12.95 -14.87 5.79
C SER A 162 -14.11 -13.94 5.40
N GLY A 163 -14.20 -13.55 4.12
CA GLY A 163 -15.42 -12.92 3.57
C GLY A 163 -15.33 -11.45 3.15
N THR A 164 -14.16 -10.82 3.15
CA THR A 164 -13.94 -9.50 2.53
C THR A 164 -12.83 -9.61 1.47
N THR A 165 -12.46 -8.52 0.77
CA THR A 165 -11.23 -8.37 -0.07
C THR A 165 -10.21 -7.33 0.45
N THR A 166 -10.61 -6.51 1.43
CA THR A 166 -9.83 -5.43 2.07
C THR A 166 -9.04 -5.85 3.32
N THR A 167 -7.79 -5.41 3.46
CA THR A 167 -6.99 -5.62 4.70
C THR A 167 -7.37 -4.65 5.83
N GLU A 168 -6.99 -4.93 7.08
CA GLU A 168 -7.21 -3.94 8.17
C GLU A 168 -6.43 -2.66 7.93
N ALA A 169 -5.19 -2.75 7.43
CA ALA A 169 -4.35 -1.60 7.11
C ALA A 169 -5.04 -0.68 6.08
N GLU A 170 -5.58 -1.26 5.01
CA GLU A 170 -6.38 -0.51 4.01
C GLU A 170 -7.64 0.09 4.63
N SER A 171 -8.33 -0.65 5.49
CA SER A 171 -9.55 -0.14 6.15
C SER A 171 -9.27 1.02 7.10
N TYR A 172 -8.16 0.99 7.84
CA TYR A 172 -7.73 2.05 8.75
C TYR A 172 -7.26 3.28 7.99
N LEU A 173 -6.49 3.11 6.90
CA LEU A 173 -6.12 4.20 6.01
C LEU A 173 -7.37 4.87 5.44
N ARG A 174 -8.33 4.08 4.94
CA ARG A 174 -9.60 4.60 4.44
C ARG A 174 -10.38 5.33 5.54
N LEU A 175 -10.46 4.78 6.75
CA LEU A 175 -11.12 5.43 7.87
C LEU A 175 -10.44 6.76 8.25
N ALA A 176 -9.11 6.81 8.23
CA ALA A 176 -8.35 8.03 8.50
C ALA A 176 -8.66 9.14 7.48
N ILE A 177 -8.67 8.79 6.18
CA ILE A 177 -9.01 9.72 5.10
C ILE A 177 -10.48 10.18 5.22
N GLN A 178 -11.41 9.24 5.38
CA GLN A 178 -12.85 9.55 5.50
C GLN A 178 -13.16 10.41 6.74
N SER A 179 -12.36 10.26 7.80
CA SER A 179 -12.50 11.06 9.03
C SER A 179 -11.75 12.40 8.97
N ASN A 180 -11.18 12.77 7.81
CA ASN A 180 -10.35 13.96 7.62
C ASN A 180 -9.17 14.06 8.61
N LEU A 181 -8.67 12.91 9.11
CA LEU A 181 -7.48 12.87 9.96
C LEU A 181 -6.22 13.12 9.12
N ILE A 182 -6.21 12.60 7.90
CA ILE A 182 -5.16 12.84 6.91
C ILE A 182 -5.80 13.16 5.55
N PRO A 183 -5.15 14.00 4.72
CA PRO A 183 -5.66 14.27 3.39
C PRO A 183 -5.51 13.04 2.47
N SER A 184 -6.33 12.96 1.42
CA SER A 184 -6.36 11.80 0.52
C SER A 184 -5.08 11.60 -0.29
N ASP A 185 -4.33 12.68 -0.52
CA ASP A 185 -3.05 12.73 -1.24
C ASP A 185 -1.85 12.70 -0.28
N PHE A 186 -2.04 12.26 0.97
CA PHE A 186 -0.97 12.24 1.97
C PHE A 186 0.09 11.17 1.66
N VAL A 187 1.18 11.62 1.02
CA VAL A 187 2.32 10.79 0.57
C VAL A 187 3.21 10.24 1.71
N ARG A 188 2.86 10.50 2.97
CA ARG A 188 3.60 9.98 4.15
C ARG A 188 2.83 8.86 4.84
N THR A 189 1.92 8.19 4.14
CA THR A 189 1.20 7.04 4.69
C THR A 189 1.23 5.90 3.71
N THR A 190 1.48 4.70 4.21
CA THR A 190 1.38 3.46 3.43
C THR A 190 0.78 2.35 4.26
N THR A 191 0.42 1.24 3.62
CA THR A 191 -0.09 0.05 4.28
C THR A 191 0.93 -1.06 4.23
N GLU A 192 0.86 -1.95 5.21
CA GLU A 192 1.46 -3.26 5.08
C GLU A 192 0.39 -4.34 5.21
N ASN A 193 0.48 -5.32 4.32
CA ASN A 193 -0.63 -6.22 4.00
C ASN A 193 -0.25 -7.71 4.11
N TYR A 194 0.92 -8.06 4.64
CA TYR A 194 1.43 -9.43 4.71
C TYR A 194 1.68 -9.95 6.13
N ALA A 195 1.79 -9.09 7.14
CA ALA A 195 2.00 -9.57 8.49
C ALA A 195 0.79 -10.35 9.01
N LEU A 196 1.09 -11.50 9.60
CA LEU A 196 0.11 -12.43 10.15
C LEU A 196 0.11 -12.41 11.67
N ASP A 197 1.12 -11.80 12.30
CA ASP A 197 1.29 -11.70 13.75
C ASP A 197 2.10 -10.43 14.13
N SER A 198 2.71 -10.29 15.32
CA SER A 198 3.04 -8.99 16.01
C SER A 198 4.50 -8.79 16.03
N TYR A 199 5.19 -9.91 16.15
CA TYR A 199 6.52 -10.02 15.65
C TYR A 199 6.58 -9.56 14.18
N GLN A 200 5.76 -10.17 13.30
CA GLN A 200 5.69 -9.75 11.90
C GLN A 200 5.18 -8.31 11.73
N ASN A 201 4.22 -7.85 12.55
CA ASN A 201 3.77 -6.46 12.48
C ASN A 201 4.93 -5.49 12.67
N LEU A 202 5.80 -5.74 13.65
CA LEU A 202 6.97 -4.91 13.86
C LEU A 202 7.99 -5.07 12.73
N LEU A 203 8.40 -6.30 12.43
CA LEU A 203 9.49 -6.57 11.48
C LEU A 203 9.13 -6.13 10.05
N PHE A 204 7.93 -6.48 9.59
CA PHE A 204 7.47 -6.10 8.25
C PHE A 204 7.23 -4.59 8.18
N SER A 205 6.99 -3.88 9.31
CA SER A 205 6.85 -2.41 9.29
C SER A 205 8.13 -1.77 8.87
N ILE A 206 9.22 -2.27 9.43
CA ILE A 206 10.56 -1.81 9.15
C ILE A 206 10.91 -2.11 7.70
N ALA A 207 10.62 -3.32 7.23
CA ALA A 207 10.85 -3.71 5.84
C ALA A 207 10.00 -2.90 4.85
N ARG A 208 8.73 -2.63 5.18
CA ARG A 208 7.83 -1.81 4.36
C ARG A 208 8.23 -0.34 4.36
N PHE A 209 8.71 0.17 5.48
CA PHE A 209 9.27 1.51 5.56
C PHE A 209 10.46 1.64 4.61
N HIS A 210 11.42 0.72 4.69
CA HIS A 210 12.54 0.66 3.75
C HIS A 210 12.06 0.52 2.30
N GLU A 211 11.07 -0.34 2.04
CA GLU A 211 10.42 -0.47 0.73
C GLU A 211 9.90 0.86 0.18
N TYR A 212 9.30 1.66 1.04
CA TYR A 212 8.64 2.91 0.65
C TYR A 212 9.59 4.10 0.58
N THR A 213 10.55 4.21 1.50
CA THR A 213 11.42 5.40 1.65
C THR A 213 12.81 5.20 1.09
N GLY A 214 13.25 3.95 0.89
CA GLY A 214 14.61 3.60 0.51
C GLY A 214 15.63 3.63 1.66
N VAL A 215 15.21 3.92 2.89
CA VAL A 215 16.06 3.93 4.09
C VAL A 215 15.38 3.20 5.26
N TYR A 216 16.15 2.62 6.17
CA TYR A 216 15.59 2.08 7.42
C TYR A 216 15.25 3.22 8.40
N PRO A 217 14.24 3.06 9.28
CA PRO A 217 13.89 4.11 10.22
C PRO A 217 14.94 4.23 11.34
N GLU A 218 15.13 5.44 11.87
CA GLU A 218 15.94 5.73 13.05
C GLU A 218 15.14 5.60 14.35
N ARG A 219 13.81 5.78 14.28
CA ARG A 219 12.89 5.69 15.42
C ARG A 219 11.64 4.91 15.07
N ILE A 220 11.08 4.21 16.05
CA ILE A 220 9.79 3.51 15.94
C ILE A 220 8.86 3.94 17.07
N THR A 221 7.62 4.26 16.72
CA THR A 221 6.53 4.43 17.68
C THR A 221 5.38 3.49 17.32
N VAL A 222 4.92 2.68 18.26
CA VAL A 222 3.73 1.82 18.06
C VAL A 222 2.54 2.40 18.81
N VAL A 223 1.40 2.58 18.15
CA VAL A 223 0.14 3.04 18.76
C VAL A 223 -0.88 1.91 18.73
N GLY A 224 -1.28 1.40 19.88
CA GLY A 224 -2.24 0.30 19.96
C GLY A 224 -2.75 0.06 21.38
N TYR A 225 -3.32 -1.11 21.65
CA TYR A 225 -3.80 -1.45 22.99
C TYR A 225 -2.69 -1.49 24.06
N GLU A 226 -2.93 -0.88 25.22
CA GLU A 226 -1.96 -0.84 26.32
C GLU A 226 -1.60 -2.24 26.82
N MET A 227 -2.58 -3.15 26.87
CA MET A 227 -2.33 -4.55 27.23
C MET A 227 -1.23 -5.23 26.38
N LYS A 228 -0.97 -4.76 25.15
CA LYS A 228 0.06 -5.32 24.26
C LYS A 228 1.43 -4.68 24.42
N ARG A 229 1.56 -3.58 25.18
CA ARG A 229 2.81 -2.81 25.36
C ARG A 229 3.99 -3.72 25.65
N ARG A 230 3.89 -4.50 26.72
CA ARG A 230 4.99 -5.36 27.20
C ARG A 230 5.45 -6.35 26.15
N ARG A 231 4.52 -6.94 25.39
CA ARG A 231 4.88 -7.87 24.31
C ARG A 231 5.69 -7.18 23.21
N PHE A 232 5.35 -5.94 22.84
CA PHE A 232 6.14 -5.19 21.87
C PHE A 232 7.48 -4.71 22.43
N THR A 233 7.48 -4.13 23.64
CA THR A 233 8.67 -3.49 24.22
C THR A 233 9.69 -4.49 24.75
N ASP A 234 9.23 -5.58 25.36
CA ASP A 234 10.07 -6.50 26.11
C ASP A 234 10.45 -7.71 25.25
N LEU A 235 9.56 -8.15 24.35
CA LEU A 235 9.75 -9.34 23.52
C LEU A 235 10.12 -8.96 22.08
N HIS A 236 9.20 -8.37 21.29
CA HIS A 236 9.41 -8.16 19.85
C HIS A 236 10.58 -7.23 19.54
N ARG A 237 10.64 -6.07 20.21
CA ARG A 237 11.76 -5.12 20.10
C ARG A 237 13.09 -5.80 20.44
N THR A 238 13.10 -6.62 21.50
CA THR A 238 14.31 -7.36 21.92
C THR A 238 14.70 -8.43 20.90
N ALA A 239 13.73 -9.16 20.34
CA ALA A 239 13.95 -10.21 19.34
C ALA A 239 14.64 -9.68 18.07
N ILE A 240 14.34 -8.44 17.68
CA ILE A 240 15.00 -7.75 16.56
C ILE A 240 16.16 -6.85 17.00
N ARG A 241 16.54 -6.88 18.28
CA ARG A 241 17.61 -6.05 18.89
C ARG A 241 17.46 -4.54 18.64
N TRP A 242 16.22 -4.03 18.55
CA TRP A 242 16.01 -2.61 18.31
C TRP A 242 16.35 -1.78 19.57
N PRO A 243 17.10 -0.66 19.47
CA PRO A 243 17.54 0.10 20.64
C PRO A 243 16.37 0.67 21.45
N LYS A 244 16.40 0.49 22.77
CA LYS A 244 15.30 0.89 23.68
C LYS A 244 14.99 2.39 23.62
N HIS A 245 16.00 3.24 23.45
CA HIS A 245 15.85 4.70 23.39
C HIS A 245 15.26 5.19 22.05
N GLN A 246 15.21 4.33 21.03
CA GLN A 246 14.63 4.60 19.71
C GLN A 246 13.28 3.89 19.51
N PHE A 247 12.69 3.36 20.58
CA PHE A 247 11.42 2.63 20.53
C PHE A 247 10.43 3.18 21.54
N GLU A 248 9.28 3.64 21.06
CA GLU A 248 8.19 4.17 21.87
C GLU A 248 6.92 3.33 21.66
N TYR A 249 6.13 3.19 22.72
CA TYR A 249 4.82 2.55 22.64
C TYR A 249 3.78 3.48 23.27
N ILE A 250 2.69 3.71 22.57
CA ILE A 250 1.55 4.51 23.02
C ILE A 250 0.38 3.53 23.15
N GLY A 251 -0.04 3.30 24.40
CA GLY A 251 -1.14 2.42 24.71
C GLY A 251 -2.43 3.21 24.89
N ILE A 252 -3.48 2.72 24.24
CA ILE A 252 -4.83 3.29 24.28
C ILE A 252 -5.79 2.14 24.49
N ASP A 253 -6.52 2.19 25.59
CA ASP A 253 -7.46 1.17 26.02
C ASP A 253 -8.91 1.61 25.83
N THR A 254 -9.86 0.70 26.07
CA THR A 254 -11.28 1.08 26.08
C THR A 254 -11.59 1.88 27.35
N ARG A 255 -12.73 2.57 27.37
CA ARG A 255 -13.18 3.32 28.57
C ARG A 255 -13.62 2.38 29.71
N ASP A 256 -13.82 1.09 29.43
CA ASP A 256 -14.27 0.10 30.41
C ASP A 256 -13.07 -0.59 31.08
N ALA A 257 -12.79 -0.21 32.33
CA ALA A 257 -11.70 -0.79 33.10
C ALA A 257 -11.85 -2.30 33.34
N LYS A 258 -13.09 -2.83 33.45
CA LYS A 258 -13.32 -4.26 33.64
C LYS A 258 -12.94 -5.03 32.39
N GLU A 259 -13.33 -4.51 31.24
CA GLU A 259 -12.97 -5.10 29.95
C GLU A 259 -11.46 -5.06 29.73
N ASN A 260 -10.79 -3.95 30.05
CA ASN A 260 -9.34 -3.83 29.95
C ASN A 260 -8.61 -4.87 30.81
N ASN A 261 -9.08 -5.13 32.03
CA ASN A 261 -8.50 -6.17 32.88
C ASN A 261 -8.67 -7.59 32.28
N ILE A 262 -9.84 -7.89 31.72
CA ILE A 262 -10.08 -9.17 31.02
C ILE A 262 -9.15 -9.30 29.80
N ALA A 263 -9.03 -8.22 29.03
CA ALA A 263 -8.17 -8.17 27.86
C ALA A 263 -6.70 -8.36 28.23
N LEU A 264 -6.25 -7.77 29.34
CA LEU A 264 -4.89 -7.90 29.86
C LEU A 264 -4.55 -9.35 30.25
N GLU A 265 -5.44 -10.04 30.98
CA GLU A 265 -5.24 -11.45 31.31
C GLU A 265 -5.26 -12.34 30.05
N GLY A 266 -6.17 -12.05 29.11
CA GLY A 266 -6.20 -12.72 27.81
C GLY A 266 -4.90 -12.53 27.01
N GLU A 267 -4.34 -11.31 27.01
CA GLU A 267 -3.07 -10.98 26.38
C GLU A 267 -1.91 -11.72 27.03
N LYS A 268 -1.86 -11.75 28.36
CA LYS A 268 -0.81 -12.43 29.11
C LYS A 268 -0.76 -13.91 28.78
N LEU A 269 -1.92 -14.57 28.73
CA LEU A 269 -2.04 -16.01 28.47
C LEU A 269 -1.83 -16.36 26.99
N SER A 270 -2.45 -15.61 26.08
CA SER A 270 -2.52 -15.97 24.66
C SER A 270 -1.51 -15.25 23.76
N GLY A 271 -0.87 -14.21 24.29
CA GLY A 271 0.07 -13.32 23.62
C GLY A 271 1.45 -13.34 24.28
N TYR A 272 1.60 -12.68 25.43
CA TYR A 272 2.91 -12.48 26.07
C TYR A 272 3.60 -13.81 26.42
N THR A 273 2.92 -14.71 27.13
CA THR A 273 3.52 -15.97 27.59
C THR A 273 3.96 -16.90 26.45
N PRO A 274 3.20 -17.05 25.35
CA PRO A 274 3.69 -17.78 24.18
C PRO A 274 4.95 -17.17 23.56
N TYR A 275 4.96 -15.85 23.34
CA TYR A 275 6.13 -15.17 22.75
C TYR A 275 7.34 -15.13 23.68
N SER A 276 7.15 -15.21 25.01
CA SER A 276 8.28 -15.33 25.93
C SER A 276 8.98 -16.69 25.87
N LYS A 277 8.36 -17.69 25.23
CA LYS A 277 8.93 -19.03 24.99
C LYS A 277 9.39 -19.25 23.55
N ASP A 278 8.86 -18.46 22.62
CA ASP A 278 9.15 -18.50 21.19
C ASP A 278 9.15 -17.07 20.64
N LEU A 279 10.28 -16.37 20.83
CA LEU A 279 10.44 -14.94 20.51
C LEU A 279 10.12 -14.59 19.04
N TYR A 280 10.35 -15.52 18.12
CA TYR A 280 10.18 -15.34 16.68
C TYR A 280 8.84 -15.89 16.17
N GLY A 281 8.04 -16.52 17.05
CA GLY A 281 6.72 -17.06 16.73
C GLY A 281 6.74 -18.18 15.69
N CYS A 282 7.85 -18.92 15.59
CA CYS A 282 8.06 -19.91 14.54
C CYS A 282 7.87 -21.37 15.02
N HIS A 283 7.40 -21.57 16.26
CA HIS A 283 7.16 -22.89 16.85
C HIS A 283 5.71 -23.11 17.30
N SER A 284 5.35 -24.38 17.40
CA SER A 284 4.16 -24.88 18.11
C SER A 284 2.88 -24.07 17.84
N GLU A 285 2.32 -23.46 18.88
CA GLU A 285 1.06 -22.75 18.85
C GLU A 285 1.12 -21.43 18.06
N LEU A 286 2.24 -20.71 18.12
CA LEU A 286 2.41 -19.46 17.37
C LEU A 286 2.53 -19.74 15.87
N LEU A 287 3.29 -20.77 15.50
CA LEU A 287 3.37 -21.23 14.11
C LEU A 287 2.01 -21.71 13.60
N ARG A 288 1.27 -22.48 14.39
CA ARG A 288 -0.10 -22.91 14.04
C ARG A 288 -0.99 -21.71 13.76
N LYS A 289 -0.98 -20.70 14.65
CA LYS A 289 -1.73 -19.45 14.47
C LYS A 289 -1.29 -18.71 13.20
N ARG A 290 0.01 -18.59 12.93
CA ARG A 290 0.55 -17.93 11.73
C ARG A 290 0.07 -18.63 10.46
N ARG A 291 0.20 -19.96 10.40
CA ARG A 291 -0.27 -20.77 9.26
C ARG A 291 -1.78 -20.64 9.03
N ALA A 292 -2.56 -20.69 10.10
CA ALA A 292 -4.00 -20.55 10.02
C ALA A 292 -4.40 -19.21 9.39
N ARG A 293 -3.71 -18.12 9.74
CA ARG A 293 -4.05 -16.77 9.26
C ARG A 293 -3.68 -16.51 7.79
N ASN A 294 -2.79 -17.30 7.17
CA ASN A 294 -2.45 -17.15 5.75
C ASN A 294 -3.42 -17.90 4.82
N HIS A 295 -4.72 -17.74 5.01
CA HIS A 295 -5.75 -18.31 4.11
C HIS A 295 -5.61 -17.86 2.66
N SER A 296 -4.90 -16.74 2.48
CA SER A 296 -4.67 -16.02 1.25
C SER A 296 -3.54 -16.60 0.41
N LEU A 297 -2.73 -17.47 1.00
CA LEU A 297 -1.52 -18.02 0.38
C LEU A 297 -0.62 -16.93 -0.22
N ARG A 298 -0.58 -15.77 0.42
CA ARG A 298 0.26 -14.64 0.00
C ARG A 298 1.63 -14.76 0.63
N PHE A 299 2.61 -14.21 -0.08
CA PHE A 299 3.99 -14.11 0.35
C PHE A 299 4.46 -12.67 0.23
N HIS A 300 5.24 -12.20 1.19
CA HIS A 300 5.72 -10.82 1.24
C HIS A 300 6.90 -10.58 0.29
N PRO A 301 7.06 -9.38 -0.27
CA PRO A 301 8.16 -9.07 -1.19
C PRO A 301 9.50 -8.76 -0.48
N TYR A 302 9.52 -8.77 0.86
CA TYR A 302 10.64 -8.21 1.63
C TYR A 302 11.98 -8.95 1.47
N HIS A 303 11.99 -10.23 1.10
CA HIS A 303 13.25 -10.94 0.76
C HIS A 303 13.98 -10.30 -0.42
N THR A 304 13.22 -9.76 -1.38
CA THR A 304 13.77 -9.13 -2.58
C THR A 304 14.19 -7.69 -2.30
N TYR A 305 13.36 -6.94 -1.56
CA TYR A 305 13.62 -5.51 -1.35
C TYR A 305 14.55 -5.22 -0.17
N SER A 306 14.44 -5.99 0.91
CA SER A 306 15.22 -5.80 2.15
C SER A 306 16.08 -7.05 2.42
N PRO A 307 17.04 -7.38 1.52
CA PRO A 307 17.81 -8.62 1.63
C PRO A 307 18.62 -8.70 2.92
N GLU A 308 18.97 -7.57 3.54
CA GLU A 308 19.66 -7.51 4.84
C GLU A 308 18.81 -8.08 5.97
N LEU A 309 17.48 -8.08 5.83
CA LEU A 309 16.56 -8.65 6.82
C LEU A 309 16.22 -10.12 6.57
N THR A 310 16.56 -10.69 5.42
CA THR A 310 16.21 -12.08 5.06
C THR A 310 16.61 -13.08 6.15
N SER A 311 17.85 -12.99 6.62
CA SER A 311 18.35 -13.92 7.64
C SER A 311 17.63 -13.76 9.00
N LEU A 312 17.15 -12.55 9.32
CA LEU A 312 16.31 -12.32 10.51
C LEU A 312 14.89 -12.84 10.31
N MET A 313 14.31 -12.67 9.11
CA MET A 313 12.97 -13.17 8.78
C MET A 313 12.89 -14.70 8.82
N GLU A 314 13.96 -15.38 8.42
CA GLU A 314 14.09 -16.85 8.46
C GLU A 314 14.66 -17.38 9.79
N TRP A 315 14.98 -16.49 10.74
CA TRP A 315 15.58 -16.90 12.00
C TRP A 315 14.56 -17.66 12.87
N CYS A 316 14.85 -18.94 13.10
CA CYS A 316 14.02 -19.82 13.91
C CYS A 316 14.88 -20.74 14.80
N PRO A 317 15.44 -20.21 15.90
CA PRO A 317 16.26 -20.96 16.84
C PRO A 317 15.41 -21.93 17.66
N ALA A 318 15.96 -23.08 18.06
CA ALA A 318 15.24 -24.05 18.88
C ALA A 318 14.88 -23.53 20.30
N ASP A 319 15.54 -22.46 20.73
CA ASP A 319 15.33 -21.77 21.99
C ASP A 319 15.08 -20.26 21.76
N ASN A 320 15.21 -19.44 22.80
CA ASN A 320 15.05 -17.98 22.68
C ASN A 320 16.35 -17.24 22.34
N THR A 321 17.31 -17.90 21.69
CA THR A 321 18.56 -17.24 21.28
C THR A 321 18.28 -16.11 20.30
N LEU A 322 18.79 -14.92 20.61
CA LEU A 322 18.63 -13.75 19.74
C LEU A 322 19.43 -13.93 18.46
N TYR A 323 18.88 -13.45 17.35
CA TYR A 323 19.56 -13.40 16.06
C TYR A 323 20.89 -12.65 16.20
N GLY A 324 22.00 -13.32 15.86
CA GLY A 324 23.36 -12.81 16.01
C GLY A 324 23.92 -12.05 14.81
N GLY A 325 23.26 -12.11 13.65
CA GLY A 325 23.77 -11.48 12.42
C GLY A 325 23.73 -9.94 12.44
N ILE A 326 24.27 -9.32 11.39
CA ILE A 326 24.29 -7.86 11.22
C ILE A 326 22.85 -7.39 10.92
N LEU A 327 22.44 -6.28 11.54
CA LEU A 327 21.15 -5.63 11.27
C LEU A 327 21.38 -4.17 10.83
N PRO A 328 20.49 -3.59 10.02
CA PRO A 328 20.67 -2.22 9.52
C PRO A 328 20.72 -1.13 10.61
N TRP A 329 20.21 -1.42 11.81
CA TRP A 329 20.15 -0.51 12.96
C TRP A 329 21.09 -0.91 14.11
N SER A 330 21.95 -1.92 13.92
CA SER A 330 22.88 -2.42 14.95
C SER A 330 24.28 -1.87 14.82
#